data_AF-A0A519JU42-F1
#
_entry.id   AF-A0A519JU42-F1
#
_cell.length_a   1.000
_cell.length_b   1.000
_cell.length_c   1.000
_cell.angle_alpha   90.00
_cell.angle_beta   90.00
_cell.angle_gamma   90.00
#
_symmetry.space_group_name_H-M   'P 1'
#
loop_
_entity.id
_entity.type
_entity.pdbx_description
1 polymer ?
#
loop_
_entity_poly.entity_id
_entity_poly.type
_entity_poly.pdbx_seq_one_letter_code
_entity_poly.pdbx_strand_id
1 'polypeptide(L)' 'MVPTNQSRLLLFIGTYTRSCDSNGIYVYEFDEETGDYDKVTSTENITSPSFISISDDKKFIYTVNENDD' A
#
# COMPACT_ATOMS: atom_id res chain seq x y z
N MET A 1 -8.01 9.16 31.92
CA MET A 1 -7.92 8.26 30.75
C MET A 1 -8.52 9.03 29.59
N VAL A 2 -7.70 9.41 28.61
CA VAL A 2 -8.17 10.08 27.39
C VAL A 2 -8.56 8.97 26.41
N PRO A 3 -9.77 8.98 25.80
CA PRO A 3 -10.10 8.03 24.75
C PRO A 3 -9.32 8.46 23.50
N THR A 4 -8.28 7.72 23.14
CA THR A 4 -7.58 7.95 21.87
C THR A 4 -8.47 7.43 20.77
N ASN A 5 -8.97 8.33 19.92
CA ASN A 5 -9.74 7.95 18.75
C ASN A 5 -8.73 7.42 17.70
N GLN A 6 -8.36 6.14 17.84
CA GLN A 6 -7.36 5.45 17.03
C GLN A 6 -7.80 5.41 15.56
N SER A 7 -7.48 6.47 14.83
CA SER A 7 -7.81 6.60 13.42
C SER A 7 -6.72 5.88 12.64
N ARG A 8 -6.79 4.55 12.61
CA ARG A 8 -5.88 3.74 11.79
C ARG A 8 -6.23 3.92 10.31
N LEU A 9 -5.21 4.15 9.49
CA LEU A 9 -5.33 4.26 8.04
C LEU A 9 -4.86 2.98 7.36
N LEU A 10 -5.34 2.76 6.12
CA LEU A 10 -4.71 1.82 5.21
C LEU A 10 -3.60 2.53 4.44
N LEU A 11 -2.38 2.03 4.57
CA LEU A 11 -1.21 2.49 3.83
C LEU A 11 -0.93 1.54 2.67
N PHE A 12 -0.94 2.10 1.45
CA PHE A 12 -0.61 1.37 0.21
C PHE A 12 0.79 1.75 -0.25
N ILE A 13 1.66 0.75 -0.41
CA ILE A 13 3.06 0.94 -0.80
C ILE A 13 3.28 0.26 -2.15
N GLY A 14 3.54 1.06 -3.18
CA GLY A 14 4.02 0.61 -4.49
C GLY A 14 5.53 0.41 -4.49
N THR A 15 6.03 -0.49 -5.35
CA THR A 15 7.47 -0.82 -5.41
C THR A 15 7.93 -0.97 -6.85
N TYR A 16 9.25 -0.92 -7.07
CA TYR A 16 9.87 -1.42 -8.30
C TYR A 16 10.24 -2.89 -8.10
N THR A 17 9.72 -3.79 -8.93
CA THR A 17 9.91 -5.24 -8.73
C THR A 17 11.05 -5.85 -9.55
N ARG A 18 11.74 -5.03 -10.36
CA ARG A 18 12.81 -5.54 -11.25
C ARG A 18 14.17 -5.72 -10.58
N SER A 19 14.48 -4.88 -9.60
CA SER A 19 15.79 -4.86 -8.94
C SER A 19 15.80 -5.56 -7.58
N CYS A 20 14.65 -6.05 -7.11
CA CYS A 20 14.51 -6.73 -5.83
C CYS A 20 13.35 -7.74 -5.89
N ASP A 21 13.40 -8.73 -4.99
CA ASP A 21 12.33 -9.71 -4.81
C ASP A 21 11.15 -9.06 -4.09
N SER A 22 10.35 -8.31 -4.85
CA SER A 22 9.17 -7.61 -4.37
C SER A 22 7.91 -8.20 -4.98
N ASN A 23 6.88 -8.34 -4.14
CA ASN A 23 5.59 -8.88 -4.54
C ASN A 23 4.67 -7.82 -5.22
N GLY A 24 5.15 -6.59 -5.38
CA GLY A 24 4.41 -5.49 -6.01
C GLY A 24 3.90 -4.48 -4.99
N ILE A 25 2.61 -4.54 -4.65
CA ILE A 25 1.95 -3.63 -3.71
C ILE A 25 1.82 -4.29 -2.34
N TYR A 26 2.10 -3.52 -1.29
CA TYR A 26 1.90 -3.93 0.11
C TYR A 26 0.86 -3.04 0.78
N VAL A 27 0.04 -3.64 1.64
CA VAL A 27 -1.01 -2.97 2.40
C VAL A 27 -0.77 -3.16 3.89
N TYR A 28 -0.78 -2.05 4.63
CA TYR A 28 -0.60 -2.02 6.07
C TYR A 28 -1.75 -1.28 6.74
N GLU A 29 -2.07 -1.65 7.98
CA GLU A 29 -2.70 -0.73 8.91
C GLU A 29 -1.61 0.17 9.47
N PHE A 30 -1.85 1.48 9.49
CA PHE A 30 -0.90 2.49 9.95
C PHE A 30 -1.56 3.37 11.02
N ASP A 31 -0.88 3.51 12.15
CA ASP A 31 -1.24 4.46 13.19
C ASP A 31 -0.50 5.78 12.93
N GLU A 32 -1.24 6.82 12.55
CA GLU A 32 -0.65 8.13 12.25
C GLU A 32 -0.10 8.86 13.49
N GLU A 33 -0.55 8.49 14.70
CA GLU A 33 -0.11 9.12 15.94
C GLU A 33 1.21 8.51 16.45
N THR A 34 1.34 7.19 16.38
CA THR A 34 2.53 6.47 16.90
C THR A 34 3.55 6.13 15.83
N GLY A 35 3.12 6.02 14.57
CA GLY A 35 3.93 5.49 13.46
C GLY A 35 4.01 3.96 13.43
N ASP A 36 3.27 3.26 14.30
CA ASP A 36 3.20 1.81 14.29
C ASP A 36 2.45 1.32 13.03
N TYR A 37 2.84 0.14 12.55
CA TYR A 37 2.22 -0.46 11.39
C TYR A 37 2.16 -2.00 11.46
N ASP A 38 1.06 -2.56 10.96
CA ASP A 38 0.81 -3.99 10.90
C ASP A 38 0.53 -4.40 9.45
N LYS A 39 1.19 -5.46 8.96
CA LYS A 39 0.96 -5.94 7.58
C LYS A 39 -0.43 -6.56 7.47
N VAL A 40 -1.22 -6.08 6.50
CA VAL A 40 -2.55 -6.63 6.18
C VAL A 40 -2.43 -7.65 5.06
N THR A 41 -1.87 -7.24 3.91
CA THR A 41 -1.76 -8.10 2.73
C THR A 41 -0.70 -7.57 1.75
N SER A 42 -0.43 -8.34 0.70
CA SER A 42 0.37 -7.92 -0.45
C SER A 42 -0.18 -8.56 -1.73
N THR A 43 0.03 -7.92 -2.87
CA THR A 43 -0.22 -8.54 -4.18
C THR A 43 0.82 -9.64 -4.45
N GLU A 44 0.68 -10.32 -5.59
CA GLU A 44 1.70 -11.23 -6.12
C GLU A 44 1.83 -10.96 -7.63
N ASN A 45 3.05 -11.09 -8.18
CA ASN A 45 3.33 -11.02 -9.62
C ASN A 45 2.90 -9.71 -10.33
N ILE A 46 2.93 -8.57 -9.64
CA ILE A 46 2.71 -7.25 -10.27
C ILE A 46 4.06 -6.63 -10.66
N THR A 47 4.20 -6.16 -11.90
CA THR A 47 5.44 -5.55 -12.39
C THR A 47 5.48 -4.05 -12.11
N SER A 48 6.43 -3.64 -11.27
CA SER A 48 6.76 -2.24 -10.93
C SER A 48 5.53 -1.31 -10.76
N PRO A 49 4.67 -1.55 -9.75
CA PRO A 49 3.57 -0.63 -9.42
C PRO A 49 4.08 0.67 -8.81
N SER A 50 4.60 1.58 -9.64
CA SER A 50 5.31 2.80 -9.20
C SER A 50 4.38 3.94 -8.79
N PHE A 51 3.09 3.89 -9.15
CA PHE A 51 2.08 4.86 -8.75
C PHE A 51 0.75 4.18 -8.43
N ILE A 52 0.03 4.68 -7.42
CA ILE A 52 -1.26 4.14 -6.96
C ILE A 52 -2.26 5.28 -6.82
N SER A 53 -3.50 5.06 -7.29
CA SER A 53 -4.65 5.92 -7.04
C SER A 53 -5.80 5.10 -6.46
N ILE A 54 -6.62 5.70 -5.61
CA ILE A 54 -7.73 5.05 -4.91
C ILE A 54 -9.04 5.53 -5.54
N SER A 55 -9.98 4.62 -5.80
CA SER A 55 -11.31 4.99 -6.28
C SER A 55 -12.05 5.84 -5.24
N ASP A 56 -12.92 6.75 -5.70
CA ASP A 56 -13.69 7.63 -4.81
C ASP A 56 -14.54 6.85 -3.79
N ASP A 57 -15.04 5.67 -4.18
CA ASP A 57 -15.81 4.77 -3.32
C ASP A 57 -14.95 3.86 -2.43
N LYS A 58 -13.62 3.96 -2.53
CA LYS A 58 -12.60 3.22 -1.78
C LYS A 58 -12.68 1.70 -1.92
N LYS A 59 -13.32 1.20 -2.97
CA LYS A 59 -13.42 -0.25 -3.24
C LYS A 59 -12.29 -0.77 -4.11
N PHE A 60 -11.64 0.11 -4.87
CA PHE A 60 -10.63 -0.26 -5.84
C PHE A 60 -9.40 0.63 -5.72
N ILE A 61 -8.25 0.06 -6.05
CA ILE A 61 -7.03 0.82 -6.33
C ILE A 61 -6.65 0.59 -7.79
N TYR A 62 -6.06 1.61 -8.40
CA TYR A 62 -5.52 1.56 -9.75
C TYR A 62 -4.02 1.84 -9.66
N THR A 63 -3.23 1.07 -10.40
CA THR A 63 -1.79 1.22 -10.44
C THR A 63 -1.29 1.18 -11.88
N VAL A 64 -0.14 1.80 -12.11
CA VAL A 64 0.59 1.63 -13.37
C VAL A 64 1.41 0.35 -13.29
N ASN A 65 1.55 -0.35 -14.41
CA ASN A 65 2.51 -1.45 -14.53
C ASN A 65 3.64 -0.94 -15.42
N GLU A 66 4.75 -0.57 -14.81
CA GLU A 66 5.87 -0.01 -15.57
C GLU A 66 6.70 -1.15 -16.18
N ASN A 67 6.57 -1.30 -17.50
CA ASN A 67 7.34 -2.21 -18.35
C ASN A 67 8.21 -1.39 -19.31
N ASP A 68 9.49 -1.76 -19.43
CA ASP A 68 10.45 -1.13 -20.36
C ASP A 68 10.26 -1.84 -21.70
N ASP A 69 9.23 -1.45 -22.43
CA ASP A 69 9.15 -1.76 -23.87
C ASP A 69 9.91 -0.69 -24.67
#